data_AF-A0A220SBQ5-F1
#
_entry.id   AF-A0A220SBQ5-F1
#
_cell.length_a   1.000
_cell.length_b   1.000
_cell.length_c   1.000
_cell.angle_alpha   90.00
_cell.angle_beta   90.00
_cell.angle_gamma   90.00
#
_symmetry.space_group_name_H-M   'P 1'
#
loop_
_entity.id
_entity.type
_entity.pdbx_description
1 polymer ?
#
loop_
_entity_poly.entity_id
_entity_poly.type
_entity_poly.pdbx_seq_one_letter_code
_entity_poly.pdbx_strand_id
1 'polypeptide(L)'
;MKKILAITFLVLLIDQASKIYIKTHFNLDDSVSVLPGFKLTFVENPGMAYGLHFGGVIGKYFLVILRIFLIGGMVYMFKKWLQQGASNYLIIPMAVIFAGAIGNLIDGMFYGLIFDSGTVYDSSIDRWIGYGGISKIASAGQGYSTFMRGCVVDMLHFPIVDWNVPESYPIIGGKHIEFFKYIFNVADSAITVGAVLLLIFRKKAFPNGLEF
;
A
#
# COMPACT_ATOMS: atom_id res chain seq x y z
N MET A 1 -7.46 21.33 10.93
CA MET A 1 -6.65 20.30 11.61
C MET A 1 -7.47 19.12 12.12
N LYS A 2 -8.48 19.30 12.99
CA LYS A 2 -9.27 18.19 13.59
C LYS A 2 -9.75 17.12 12.59
N LYS A 3 -10.36 17.53 11.47
CA LYS A 3 -10.81 16.62 10.40
C LYS A 3 -9.68 15.81 9.76
N ILE A 4 -8.52 16.42 9.52
CA ILE A 4 -7.36 15.74 8.92
C ILE A 4 -6.88 14.65 9.86
N LEU A 5 -6.73 14.98 11.15
CA LEU A 5 -6.31 14.02 12.17
C LEU A 5 -7.32 12.87 12.33
N ALA A 6 -8.62 13.18 12.36
CA ALA A 6 -9.66 12.16 12.48
C ALA A 6 -9.66 11.21 11.27
N ILE A 7 -9.62 11.73 10.05
CA ILE A 7 -9.54 10.92 8.82
C ILE A 7 -8.27 10.07 8.84
N THR A 8 -7.13 10.69 9.16
CA THR A 8 -5.83 10.00 9.21
C THR A 8 -5.86 8.86 10.21
N PHE A 9 -6.33 9.11 11.43
CA PHE A 9 -6.44 8.10 12.47
C PHE A 9 -7.34 6.93 12.05
N LEU A 10 -8.53 7.21 11.50
CA LEU A 10 -9.47 6.15 11.10
C LEU A 10 -8.90 5.27 9.98
N VAL A 11 -8.32 5.88 8.94
CA VAL A 11 -7.71 5.10 7.84
C VAL A 11 -6.53 4.28 8.34
N LEU A 12 -5.65 4.87 9.17
CA LEU A 12 -4.52 4.14 9.76
C LEU A 12 -4.96 3.01 10.67
N LEU A 13 -6.02 3.20 11.46
CA LEU A 13 -6.55 2.17 12.34
C LEU A 13 -7.01 0.96 11.52
N ILE A 14 -7.78 1.18 10.45
CA ILE A 14 -8.26 0.11 9.58
C ILE A 14 -7.09 -0.55 8.85
N ASP A 15 -6.18 0.24 8.28
CA ASP A 15 -5.01 -0.25 7.55
C ASP A 15 -4.12 -1.13 8.44
N GLN A 16 -3.64 -0.60 9.56
CA GLN A 16 -2.71 -1.32 10.44
C GLN A 16 -3.37 -2.52 11.12
N ALA A 17 -4.64 -2.41 11.54
CA ALA A 17 -5.37 -3.57 12.08
C ALA A 17 -5.50 -4.69 11.05
N SER A 18 -5.86 -4.36 9.81
CA SER A 18 -5.99 -5.35 8.73
C SER A 18 -4.65 -6.01 8.40
N LYS A 19 -3.55 -5.24 8.33
CA LYS A 19 -2.21 -5.74 8.03
C LYS A 19 -1.65 -6.63 9.13
N ILE A 20 -1.78 -6.21 10.39
CA ILE A 20 -1.38 -7.02 11.54
C ILE A 20 -2.18 -8.32 11.57
N TYR A 21 -3.50 -8.26 11.33
CA TYR A 21 -4.34 -9.46 11.27
C TYR A 21 -3.87 -10.44 10.21
N ILE A 22 -3.72 -10.00 8.95
CA ILE A 22 -3.25 -10.85 7.85
C ILE A 22 -1.88 -11.45 8.18
N LYS A 23 -0.92 -10.65 8.62
CA LYS A 23 0.45 -11.10 8.91
C LYS A 23 0.55 -12.11 10.05
N THR A 24 -0.42 -12.12 10.97
CA THR A 24 -0.44 -13.01 12.15
C THR A 24 -1.39 -14.20 12.03
N HIS A 25 -2.11 -14.33 10.91
CA HIS A 25 -3.10 -15.40 10.71
C HIS A 25 -2.95 -16.13 9.37
N PHE A 26 -2.20 -15.60 8.41
CA PHE A 26 -2.02 -16.18 7.08
C PHE A 26 -0.55 -16.58 6.88
N ASN A 27 -0.32 -17.67 6.16
CA ASN A 27 0.99 -17.93 5.57
C ASN A 27 1.19 -17.02 4.36
N LEU A 28 2.44 -16.70 4.06
CA LEU A 28 2.76 -15.97 2.84
C LEU A 28 2.19 -16.71 1.61
N ASP A 29 1.58 -15.96 0.69
CA ASP A 29 0.89 -16.44 -0.52
C ASP A 29 -0.43 -17.21 -0.27
N ASP A 30 -0.90 -17.35 0.98
CA ASP A 30 -2.23 -17.88 1.25
C ASP A 30 -3.31 -17.01 0.59
N SER A 31 -4.27 -17.65 -0.07
CA SER A 31 -5.40 -16.99 -0.75
C SER A 31 -6.73 -17.62 -0.33
N VAL A 32 -7.56 -16.84 0.37
CA VAL A 32 -8.88 -17.26 0.86
C VAL A 32 -9.97 -16.48 0.14
N SER A 33 -10.92 -17.18 -0.46
CA SER A 33 -12.09 -16.54 -1.07
C SER A 33 -13.05 -16.04 0.00
N VAL A 34 -13.40 -14.75 -0.08
CA VAL A 34 -14.39 -14.14 0.82
C VAL A 34 -15.77 -14.15 0.19
N LEU A 35 -15.85 -13.79 -1.10
CA LEU A 35 -17.06 -13.81 -1.92
C LEU A 35 -16.67 -13.94 -3.40
N PRO A 36 -17.62 -14.26 -4.32
CA PRO A 36 -17.31 -14.36 -5.74
C PRO A 36 -16.65 -13.09 -6.29
N GLY A 37 -15.41 -13.20 -6.79
CA GLY A 37 -14.63 -12.06 -7.31
C GLY A 37 -13.83 -11.27 -6.27
N PHE A 38 -13.81 -11.68 -4.99
CA PHE A 38 -12.98 -11.07 -3.94
C PHE A 38 -12.29 -12.14 -3.08
N LYS A 39 -10.97 -12.03 -2.97
CA LYS A 39 -10.10 -12.87 -2.18
C LYS A 39 -9.27 -12.02 -1.22
N LEU A 40 -8.95 -12.59 -0.06
CA LEU A 40 -7.85 -12.12 0.78
C LEU A 40 -6.62 -12.95 0.41
N THR A 41 -5.63 -12.31 -0.19
CA THR A 41 -4.38 -12.97 -0.63
C THR A 41 -3.20 -12.29 0.04
N PHE A 42 -2.50 -12.98 0.93
CA PHE A 42 -1.40 -12.37 1.66
C PHE A 42 -0.13 -12.29 0.81
N VAL A 43 0.31 -11.07 0.51
CA VAL A 43 1.60 -10.81 -0.13
C VAL A 43 2.37 -9.76 0.67
N GLU A 44 3.69 -9.93 0.73
CA GLU A 44 4.59 -8.90 1.24
C GLU A 44 5.32 -8.21 0.10
N ASN A 45 5.12 -6.90 0.01
CA ASN A 45 5.70 -6.06 -1.01
C ASN A 45 6.87 -5.24 -0.45
N PRO A 46 8.13 -5.58 -0.79
CA PRO A 46 9.28 -4.81 -0.36
C PRO A 46 9.38 -3.46 -1.08
N GLY A 47 8.57 -3.18 -2.10
CA GLY A 47 8.67 -2.01 -2.97
C GLY A 47 8.84 -2.39 -4.45
N MET A 48 8.28 -3.54 -4.83
CA MET A 48 8.23 -4.01 -6.21
C MET A 48 6.96 -3.50 -6.88
N ALA A 49 7.07 -3.19 -8.17
CA ALA A 49 5.93 -2.99 -9.04
C ALA A 49 6.12 -3.83 -10.29
N TYR A 50 5.10 -4.60 -10.69
CA TYR A 50 5.13 -5.41 -11.92
C TYR A 50 6.28 -6.44 -12.01
N GLY A 51 6.75 -6.94 -10.86
CA GLY A 51 7.89 -7.89 -10.81
C GLY A 51 9.25 -7.25 -11.04
N LEU A 52 9.34 -5.93 -11.19
CA LEU A 52 10.61 -5.20 -11.22
C LEU A 52 11.07 -4.91 -9.79
N HIS A 53 12.25 -5.40 -9.45
CA HIS A 53 12.92 -5.09 -8.20
C HIS A 53 13.67 -3.76 -8.34
N PHE A 54 13.30 -2.76 -7.53
CA PHE A 54 14.00 -1.50 -7.51
C PHE A 54 15.20 -1.59 -6.56
N GLY A 55 16.41 -1.82 -7.10
CA GLY A 55 17.69 -1.57 -6.42
C GLY A 55 17.96 -2.32 -5.11
N GLY A 56 17.34 -3.48 -4.88
CA GLY A 56 17.55 -4.30 -3.67
C GLY A 56 17.33 -3.54 -2.36
N VAL A 57 18.26 -3.67 -1.42
CA VAL A 57 18.20 -2.94 -0.13
C VAL A 57 18.35 -1.43 -0.29
N ILE A 58 19.18 -0.97 -1.25
CA ILE A 58 19.39 0.48 -1.48
C ILE A 58 18.10 1.12 -1.97
N GLY A 59 17.45 0.48 -2.96
CA GLY A 59 16.16 0.95 -3.47
C GLY A 59 15.08 0.91 -2.40
N LYS A 60 15.11 -0.08 -1.50
CA LYS A 60 14.23 -0.09 -0.32
C LYS A 60 14.38 1.17 0.54
N TYR A 61 15.61 1.52 0.93
CA TYR A 61 15.84 2.74 1.71
C TYR A 61 15.41 3.99 0.95
N PHE A 62 15.73 4.07 -0.34
CA PHE A 62 15.32 5.19 -1.20
C PHE A 62 13.79 5.39 -1.20
N LEU A 63 13.02 4.31 -1.37
CA LEU A 63 11.55 4.38 -1.37
C LEU A 63 11.00 4.88 -0.03
N VAL A 64 11.58 4.44 1.09
CA VAL A 64 11.15 4.90 2.42
C VAL A 64 11.50 6.38 2.63
N ILE A 65 12.72 6.80 2.28
CA ILE A 65 13.16 8.20 2.37
C ILE A 65 12.30 9.12 1.50
N LEU A 66 12.00 8.70 0.27
CA LEU A 66 11.12 9.43 -0.63
C LEU A 66 9.73 9.60 0.00
N ARG A 67 9.15 8.54 0.58
CA ARG A 67 7.86 8.63 1.28
C ARG A 67 7.90 9.61 2.44
N ILE A 68 8.97 9.60 3.25
CA ILE A 68 9.16 10.56 4.35
C ILE A 68 9.16 11.99 3.82
N PHE A 69 9.90 12.27 2.74
CA PHE A 69 9.95 13.59 2.12
C PHE A 69 8.57 14.03 1.59
N LEU A 70 7.87 13.15 0.87
CA LEU A 70 6.52 13.44 0.35
C LEU A 70 5.51 13.73 1.46
N ILE A 71 5.51 12.91 2.52
CA ILE A 71 4.66 13.12 3.71
C ILE A 71 5.01 14.43 4.40
N GLY A 72 6.30 14.76 4.56
CA GLY A 72 6.74 16.05 5.09
C GLY A 72 6.25 17.23 4.25
N GLY A 73 6.33 17.11 2.92
CA GLY A 73 5.77 18.07 1.97
C GLY A 73 4.26 18.23 2.14
N MET A 74 3.51 17.15 2.29
CA MET A 74 2.06 17.20 2.54
C MET A 74 1.72 17.90 3.87
N VAL A 75 2.48 17.68 4.94
CA VAL A 75 2.29 18.39 6.21
C VAL A 75 2.48 19.89 6.03
N TYR A 76 3.51 20.31 5.29
CA TYR A 76 3.72 21.72 4.94
C TYR A 76 2.54 22.28 4.13
N MET A 77 2.10 21.56 3.09
CA MET A 77 0.97 21.96 2.25
C MET A 77 -0.33 22.09 3.03
N PHE A 78 -0.61 21.18 3.98
CA PHE A 78 -1.79 21.30 4.84
C PHE A 78 -1.77 22.58 5.68
N LYS A 79 -0.61 23.00 6.20
CA LYS A 79 -0.50 24.26 6.94
C LYS A 79 -0.85 25.44 6.04
N LYS A 80 -0.25 25.51 4.85
CA LYS A 80 -0.52 26.55 3.83
C LYS A 80 -2.00 26.59 3.46
N TRP A 81 -2.58 25.45 3.09
CA TRP A 81 -3.97 25.37 2.65
C TRP A 81 -4.99 25.68 3.76
N LEU A 82 -4.73 25.28 4.99
CA LEU A 82 -5.61 25.62 6.12
C LEU A 82 -5.59 27.12 6.41
N GLN A 83 -4.43 27.78 6.30
CA GLN A 83 -4.32 29.24 6.45
C GLN A 83 -5.02 29.99 5.33
N GLN A 84 -4.99 29.46 4.11
CA GLN A 84 -5.65 30.03 2.93
C GLN A 84 -7.16 29.73 2.85
N GLY A 85 -7.73 29.07 3.87
CA GLY A 85 -9.16 28.74 3.86
C GLY A 85 -9.56 27.73 2.78
N ALA A 86 -8.64 26.83 2.40
CA ALA A 86 -8.87 25.88 1.32
C ALA A 86 -10.11 25.00 1.55
N SER A 87 -10.78 24.72 0.43
CA SER A 87 -12.00 23.95 0.34
C SER A 87 -11.89 22.55 0.93
N ASN A 88 -12.98 22.04 1.52
CA ASN A 88 -13.07 20.66 1.98
C ASN A 88 -12.89 19.65 0.83
N TYR A 89 -13.23 20.05 -0.40
CA TYR A 89 -13.02 19.26 -1.60
C TYR A 89 -11.53 19.06 -1.95
N LEU A 90 -10.63 19.86 -1.37
CA LEU A 90 -9.18 19.66 -1.41
C LEU A 90 -8.69 18.95 -0.14
N ILE A 91 -9.05 19.46 1.04
CA ILE A 91 -8.48 19.01 2.31
C ILE A 91 -8.84 17.56 2.64
N ILE A 92 -10.10 17.14 2.40
CA ILE A 92 -10.55 15.79 2.74
C ILE A 92 -9.84 14.74 1.88
N PRO A 93 -9.88 14.81 0.53
CA PRO A 93 -9.18 13.84 -0.31
C PRO A 93 -7.66 13.79 -0.05
N MET A 94 -7.02 14.96 0.14
CA MET A 94 -5.61 15.01 0.49
C MET A 94 -5.32 14.34 1.84
N ALA A 95 -6.21 14.48 2.83
CA ALA A 95 -6.07 13.79 4.12
C ALA A 95 -6.20 12.26 3.99
N VAL A 96 -7.06 11.77 3.10
CA VAL A 96 -7.19 10.34 2.79
C VAL A 96 -5.90 9.82 2.13
N ILE A 97 -5.36 10.54 1.13
CA ILE A 97 -4.06 10.20 0.50
C ILE A 97 -2.94 10.19 1.54
N PHE A 98 -2.91 11.21 2.40
CA PHE A 98 -1.90 11.35 3.45
C PHE A 98 -1.92 10.16 4.42
N ALA A 99 -3.11 9.72 4.81
CA ALA A 99 -3.28 8.58 5.69
C ALA A 99 -2.77 7.28 5.06
N GLY A 100 -3.10 7.04 3.78
CA GLY A 100 -2.58 5.88 3.06
C GLY A 100 -1.05 5.91 2.90
N ALA A 101 -0.49 7.08 2.59
CA ALA A 101 0.96 7.25 2.50
C ALA A 101 1.65 6.94 3.83
N ILE A 102 1.09 7.39 4.96
CA ILE A 102 1.62 7.07 6.30
C ILE A 102 1.49 5.58 6.61
N GLY A 103 0.37 4.93 6.27
CA GLY A 103 0.17 3.50 6.51
C GLY A 103 1.29 2.66 5.88
N ASN A 104 1.53 2.85 4.59
CA ASN A 104 2.62 2.17 3.89
C ASN A 104 4.02 2.62 4.32
N LEU A 105 4.17 3.80 4.90
CA LEU A 105 5.43 4.24 5.51
C LEU A 105 5.70 3.49 6.83
N ILE A 106 4.68 3.30 7.68
CA ILE A 106 4.79 2.57 8.94
C ILE A 106 5.31 1.16 8.69
N ASP A 107 4.72 0.44 7.73
CA ASP A 107 5.16 -0.90 7.37
C ASP A 107 6.64 -0.91 6.97
N GLY A 108 7.01 -0.01 6.06
CA GLY A 108 8.37 0.10 5.53
C GLY A 108 9.40 0.38 6.62
N MET A 109 9.06 1.26 7.58
CA MET A 109 9.95 1.67 8.66
C MET A 109 10.05 0.63 9.78
N PHE A 110 8.94 0.01 10.17
CA PHE A 110 8.85 -0.67 11.45
C PHE A 110 8.53 -2.16 11.38
N TYR A 111 7.94 -2.70 10.31
CA TYR A 111 7.52 -4.11 10.33
C TYR A 111 8.70 -5.08 10.43
N GLY A 112 9.87 -4.71 9.89
CA GLY A 112 11.13 -5.43 10.10
C GLY A 112 11.53 -5.58 11.58
N LEU A 113 11.15 -4.61 12.42
CA LEU A 113 11.47 -4.60 13.85
C LEU A 113 10.37 -5.28 14.71
N ILE A 114 9.12 -5.28 14.24
CA ILE A 114 7.94 -5.69 15.01
C ILE A 114 7.66 -7.19 14.91
N PHE A 115 7.91 -7.78 13.75
CA PHE A 115 7.54 -9.16 13.46
C PHE A 115 8.75 -10.08 13.47
N ASP A 116 8.57 -11.34 13.86
CA ASP A 116 9.64 -12.34 13.96
C ASP A 116 10.06 -12.95 12.62
N SER A 117 9.20 -12.86 11.61
CA SER A 117 9.42 -13.35 10.26
C SER A 117 8.86 -12.40 9.22
N GLY A 118 9.45 -12.41 8.02
CA GLY A 118 9.10 -11.52 6.94
C GLY A 118 10.03 -11.71 5.75
N THR A 119 9.63 -11.18 4.61
CA THR A 119 10.36 -11.23 3.35
C THR A 119 11.63 -10.40 3.45
N VAL A 120 12.77 -11.00 3.14
CA VAL A 120 14.10 -10.37 3.26
C VAL A 120 14.83 -10.41 1.93
N TYR A 121 15.69 -9.42 1.70
CA TYR A 121 16.53 -9.41 0.50
C TYR A 121 17.82 -10.19 0.74
N ASP A 122 18.09 -11.14 -0.16
CA ASP A 122 19.33 -11.91 -0.23
C ASP A 122 20.23 -11.35 -1.33
N SER A 123 21.37 -10.78 -0.91
CA SER A 123 22.36 -10.17 -1.81
C SER A 123 23.19 -11.19 -2.59
N SER A 124 23.21 -12.47 -2.18
CA SER A 124 23.97 -13.51 -2.89
C SER A 124 23.31 -13.91 -4.21
N ILE A 125 21.98 -13.78 -4.29
CA ILE A 125 21.16 -14.16 -5.44
C ILE A 125 20.31 -13.01 -6.00
N ASP A 126 20.51 -11.79 -5.49
CA ASP A 126 19.84 -10.56 -5.91
C ASP A 126 18.30 -10.66 -5.92
N ARG A 127 17.73 -11.25 -4.87
CA ARG A 127 16.28 -11.52 -4.78
C ARG A 127 15.72 -11.30 -3.39
N TRP A 128 14.42 -10.98 -3.36
CA TRP A 128 13.64 -10.99 -2.13
C TRP A 128 13.10 -12.40 -1.92
N ILE A 129 13.34 -12.94 -0.72
CA ILE A 129 13.02 -14.30 -0.33
C ILE A 129 11.94 -14.26 0.74
N GLY A 130 10.84 -14.95 0.46
CA GLY A 130 9.75 -15.13 1.40
C GLY A 130 10.12 -16.04 2.57
N TYR A 131 9.14 -16.31 3.42
CA TYR A 131 9.30 -17.14 4.61
C TYR A 131 8.16 -18.14 4.70
N GLY A 132 8.39 -19.22 5.45
CA GLY A 132 7.36 -20.22 5.75
C GLY A 132 6.70 -19.97 7.11
N GLY A 133 5.44 -20.39 7.23
CA GLY A 133 4.68 -20.30 8.47
C GLY A 133 4.03 -18.93 8.70
N ILE A 134 3.32 -18.83 9.83
CA ILE A 134 2.61 -17.63 10.26
C ILE A 134 3.54 -16.79 11.15
N SER A 135 3.63 -15.49 10.85
CA SER A 135 4.45 -14.56 11.62
C SER A 135 3.81 -14.19 12.96
N LYS A 136 4.63 -13.86 13.96
CA LYS A 136 4.21 -13.40 15.27
C LYS A 136 4.85 -12.06 15.60
N ILE A 137 4.32 -11.40 16.62
CA ILE A 137 4.97 -10.22 17.19
C ILE A 137 6.26 -10.67 17.87
N ALA A 138 7.38 -10.10 17.44
CA ALA A 138 8.69 -10.36 17.98
C ALA A 138 8.85 -9.76 19.37
N SER A 139 9.66 -10.42 20.20
CA SER A 139 10.25 -9.79 21.38
C SER A 139 11.12 -8.60 20.97
N ALA A 140 11.29 -7.62 21.86
CA ALA A 140 12.09 -6.44 21.57
C ALA A 140 13.51 -6.80 21.07
N GLY A 141 13.87 -6.29 19.88
CA GLY A 141 15.17 -6.55 19.24
C GLY A 141 15.27 -7.90 18.49
N GLN A 142 14.20 -8.69 18.45
CA GLN A 142 14.14 -9.99 17.75
C GLN A 142 13.32 -9.91 16.45
N GLY A 143 13.16 -8.72 15.89
CA GLY A 143 12.50 -8.55 14.60
C GLY A 143 13.27 -9.24 13.47
N TYR A 144 12.57 -9.64 12.40
CA TYR A 144 13.17 -10.33 11.26
C TYR A 144 14.15 -9.47 10.46
N SER A 145 14.13 -8.14 10.66
CA SER A 145 15.02 -7.20 9.99
C SER A 145 15.25 -5.94 10.82
N THR A 146 15.87 -4.93 10.20
CA THR A 146 16.17 -3.65 10.84
C THR A 146 15.18 -2.56 10.42
N PHE A 147 15.34 -1.39 11.02
CA PHE A 147 14.60 -0.19 10.66
C PHE A 147 14.67 0.09 9.15
N MET A 148 13.55 0.52 8.56
CA MET A 148 13.39 0.84 7.13
C MET A 148 13.53 -0.35 6.15
N ARG A 149 13.57 -1.59 6.66
CA ARG A 149 13.61 -2.82 5.85
C ARG A 149 12.34 -3.65 5.93
N GLY A 150 11.26 -3.11 6.51
CA GLY A 150 9.97 -3.80 6.59
C GLY A 150 9.28 -3.89 5.22
N CYS A 151 8.50 -4.93 4.98
CA CYS A 151 7.70 -5.08 3.76
C CYS A 151 6.29 -4.54 3.98
N VAL A 152 5.69 -3.95 2.95
CA VAL A 152 4.27 -3.55 2.96
C VAL A 152 3.43 -4.82 2.90
N VAL A 153 2.40 -4.91 3.72
CA VAL A 153 1.47 -6.07 3.71
C VAL A 153 0.29 -5.75 2.80
N ASP A 154 0.14 -6.55 1.75
CA ASP A 154 -0.94 -6.47 0.78
C ASP A 154 -1.90 -7.65 0.98
N MET A 155 -3.21 -7.42 0.81
CA MET A 155 -4.22 -8.45 1.08
C MET A 155 -5.44 -8.43 0.17
N LEU A 156 -5.85 -7.27 -0.34
CA LEU A 156 -7.08 -7.11 -1.11
C LEU A 156 -6.85 -7.53 -2.55
N HIS A 157 -7.52 -8.59 -2.98
CA HIS A 157 -7.36 -9.16 -4.32
C HIS A 157 -8.73 -9.34 -4.99
N PHE A 158 -8.92 -8.70 -6.14
CA PHE A 158 -10.16 -8.74 -6.92
C PHE A 158 -9.92 -9.29 -8.33
N PRO A 159 -9.75 -10.62 -8.49
CA PRO A 159 -9.62 -11.24 -9.81
C PRO A 159 -11.00 -11.30 -10.49
N ILE A 160 -11.47 -10.15 -10.99
CA ILE A 160 -12.83 -9.97 -11.50
C ILE A 160 -13.02 -10.68 -12.85
N VAL A 161 -11.99 -10.68 -13.69
CA VAL A 161 -11.97 -11.48 -14.92
C VAL A 161 -10.80 -12.44 -14.82
N ASP A 162 -11.11 -13.72 -14.82
CA ASP A 162 -10.16 -14.81 -14.90
C ASP A 162 -10.75 -15.80 -15.91
N TRP A 163 -10.25 -15.75 -17.14
CA TRP A 163 -10.85 -16.46 -18.27
C TRP A 163 -9.78 -17.14 -19.11
N ASN A 164 -9.90 -18.46 -19.21
CA ASN A 164 -9.21 -19.26 -20.22
C ASN A 164 -9.96 -19.13 -21.55
N VAL A 165 -9.36 -18.39 -22.49
CA VAL A 165 -9.96 -18.15 -23.80
C VAL A 165 -9.97 -19.46 -24.59
N PRO A 166 -11.13 -19.93 -25.09
CA PRO A 166 -11.20 -21.11 -25.94
C PRO A 166 -10.31 -20.99 -27.17
N GLU A 167 -9.68 -22.09 -27.58
CA GLU A 167 -8.79 -22.11 -28.76
C GLU A 167 -9.46 -21.63 -30.06
N SER A 168 -10.79 -21.70 -30.13
CA SER A 168 -11.58 -21.26 -31.28
C SER A 168 -11.54 -19.74 -31.54
N TYR A 169 -10.98 -18.94 -30.63
CA TYR A 169 -10.87 -17.49 -30.81
C TYR A 169 -9.66 -17.11 -31.67
N PRO A 170 -9.85 -16.41 -32.81
CA PRO A 170 -8.82 -16.25 -33.83
C PRO A 170 -7.59 -15.39 -33.45
N ILE A 171 -7.63 -14.65 -32.33
CA ILE A 171 -6.55 -13.70 -31.94
C ILE A 171 -6.01 -14.00 -30.53
N ILE A 172 -6.87 -14.46 -29.63
CA ILE A 172 -6.57 -14.64 -28.20
C ILE A 172 -6.84 -16.08 -27.72
N GLY A 173 -7.21 -16.99 -28.62
CA GLY A 173 -7.48 -18.38 -28.27
C GLY A 173 -6.28 -19.04 -27.57
N GLY A 174 -6.57 -19.82 -26.53
CA GLY A 174 -5.56 -20.48 -25.70
C GLY A 174 -4.84 -19.57 -24.70
N LYS A 175 -5.15 -18.28 -24.63
CA LYS A 175 -4.57 -17.36 -23.64
C LYS A 175 -5.39 -17.34 -22.35
N HIS A 176 -4.69 -17.25 -21.23
CA HIS A 176 -5.27 -16.92 -19.93
C HIS A 176 -5.39 -15.39 -19.81
N ILE A 177 -6.61 -14.87 -19.67
CA ILE A 177 -6.85 -13.44 -19.48
C ILE A 177 -7.23 -13.20 -18.01
N GLU A 178 -6.37 -12.47 -17.31
CA GLU A 178 -6.67 -11.94 -15.97
C GLU A 178 -6.82 -10.42 -16.04
N PHE A 179 -7.98 -9.91 -15.64
CA PHE A 179 -8.21 -8.49 -15.38
C PHE A 179 -8.07 -8.22 -13.88
N PHE A 180 -7.17 -7.29 -13.54
CA PHE A 180 -6.94 -6.78 -12.19
C PHE A 180 -6.32 -7.80 -11.21
N LYS A 181 -5.20 -8.41 -11.62
CA LYS A 181 -4.35 -9.30 -10.80
C LYS A 181 -3.59 -8.63 -9.64
N TYR A 182 -3.84 -7.35 -9.38
CA TYR A 182 -3.07 -6.60 -8.38
C TYR A 182 -3.63 -6.86 -6.99
N ILE A 183 -2.73 -7.10 -6.06
CA ILE A 183 -3.01 -7.23 -4.65
C ILE A 183 -2.53 -5.94 -3.99
N PHE A 184 -3.37 -5.32 -3.18
CA PHE A 184 -3.11 -4.04 -2.56
C PHE A 184 -3.71 -4.01 -1.15
N ASN A 185 -3.56 -2.91 -0.44
CA ASN A 185 -4.07 -2.78 0.92
C ASN A 185 -5.03 -1.58 1.08
N VAL A 186 -5.46 -1.35 2.32
CA VAL A 186 -6.35 -0.24 2.68
C VAL A 186 -5.67 1.11 2.46
N ALA A 187 -4.37 1.24 2.74
CA ALA A 187 -3.60 2.44 2.44
C ALA A 187 -3.55 2.76 0.93
N ASP A 188 -3.33 1.79 0.06
CA ASP A 188 -3.36 2.00 -1.41
C ASP A 188 -4.76 2.37 -1.91
N SER A 189 -5.78 1.75 -1.31
CA SER A 189 -7.18 2.10 -1.55
C SER A 189 -7.45 3.55 -1.18
N ALA A 190 -6.95 4.01 -0.03
CA ALA A 190 -7.09 5.39 0.43
C ALA A 190 -6.40 6.38 -0.53
N ILE A 191 -5.18 6.08 -0.98
CA ILE A 191 -4.47 6.89 -1.98
C ILE A 191 -5.29 7.00 -3.27
N THR A 192 -5.77 5.87 -3.79
CA THR A 192 -6.55 5.81 -5.04
C THR A 192 -7.87 6.57 -4.90
N VAL A 193 -8.64 6.33 -3.84
CA VAL A 193 -9.93 6.99 -3.58
C VAL A 193 -9.74 8.49 -3.43
N GLY A 194 -8.72 8.93 -2.67
CA GLY A 194 -8.43 10.35 -2.53
C GLY A 194 -8.03 11.00 -3.86
N ALA A 195 -7.23 10.33 -4.69
CA ALA A 195 -6.89 10.82 -6.02
C ALA A 195 -8.13 10.94 -6.92
N VAL A 196 -9.00 9.93 -6.94
CA VAL A 196 -10.26 9.96 -7.69
C VAL A 196 -11.18 11.08 -7.21
N LEU A 197 -11.31 11.30 -5.89
CA LEU A 197 -12.10 12.40 -5.34
C LEU A 197 -11.56 13.77 -5.77
N LEU A 198 -10.23 13.95 -5.79
CA LEU A 198 -9.62 15.19 -6.31
C LEU A 198 -9.92 15.40 -7.79
N LEU A 199 -9.89 14.33 -8.59
CA LEU A 199 -10.19 14.40 -10.02
C LEU A 199 -11.66 14.77 -10.28
N ILE A 200 -12.59 14.12 -9.58
CA ILE A 200 -14.03 14.38 -9.69
C ILE A 200 -14.36 15.80 -9.23
N PHE A 201 -13.82 16.22 -8.09
CA PHE A 201 -14.11 17.53 -7.49
C PHE A 201 -13.10 18.62 -7.85
N ARG A 202 -12.30 18.44 -8.92
CA ARG A 202 -11.18 19.33 -9.27
C ARG A 202 -11.56 20.81 -9.30
N LYS A 203 -12.72 21.14 -9.90
CA LYS A 203 -13.21 22.53 -10.02
C LYS A 203 -13.58 23.15 -8.67
N LYS A 204 -13.98 22.33 -7.69
CA LYS A 204 -14.31 22.77 -6.31
C LYS A 204 -13.10 22.73 -5.38
N ALA A 205 -12.14 21.86 -5.66
CA ALA A 205 -10.86 21.78 -4.96
C ALA A 205 -9.96 22.97 -5.34
N PHE A 206 -9.97 23.35 -6.62
CA PHE A 206 -9.15 24.42 -7.21
C PHE A 206 -10.02 25.40 -8.01
N PRO A 207 -10.83 26.25 -7.34
CA PRO A 207 -11.75 27.17 -8.01
C PRO A 207 -11.04 28.21 -8.89
N ASN A 208 -9.80 28.57 -8.56
CA ASN A 208 -8.97 29.51 -9.32
C ASN A 208 -7.94 28.81 -10.22
N GLY A 209 -8.09 27.49 -10.46
CA GLY A 209 -7.10 26.70 -11.19
C GLY A 209 -5.89 26.28 -10.33
N LEU A 210 -4.90 25.67 -10.98
CA LEU A 210 -3.64 25.21 -10.37
C LEU A 210 -2.56 26.29 -10.47
N GLU A 211 -2.86 27.50 -10.01
CA GLU A 211 -1.82 28.53 -9.88
C GLU A 211 -1.06 28.26 -8.58
N PHE A 212 0.14 27.69 -8.72
CA PHE A 212 1.02 27.30 -7.63
C PHE A 212 1.96 28.42 -7.20
#